data_AF-A0AAW1HEZ9-F1
#
_entry.id   AF-A0AAW1HEZ9-F1
#
_cell.length_a   1.000
_cell.length_b   1.000
_cell.length_c   1.000
_cell.angle_alpha   90.00
_cell.angle_beta   90.00
_cell.angle_gamma   90.00
#
_symmetry.space_group_name_H-M   'P 1'
#
loop_
_entity.id
_entity.type
_entity.pdbx_description
1 polymer ?
#
loop_
_entity_poly.entity_id
_entity_poly.type
_entity_poly.pdbx_seq_one_letter_code
_entity_poly.pdbx_strand_id
1 'polypeptide(L)'
;MSDTETNLSCTPPQLREIADNAVINLLPKKSKAVYEKCYHQFELWAVQNNVNTISENILLAYFELQGKNKKSSTLWSMYSMLRSCFSIYKISIYKNTDISKYIKLRAYLKRFSEGYENYEPI
;
A
#
# COMPACT_ATOMS: atom_id res chain seq x y z
N MET A 1 1.70 0.72 -22.07
CA MET A 1 1.33 2.15 -21.92
C MET A 1 0.16 2.16 -20.97
N SER A 2 0.36 2.69 -19.77
CA SER A 2 -0.53 2.49 -18.63
C SER A 2 -1.74 3.42 -18.74
N ASP A 3 -2.96 2.90 -18.54
CA ASP A 3 -4.25 3.62 -18.67
C ASP A 3 -4.36 4.94 -17.87
N THR A 4 -3.42 5.18 -16.96
CA THR A 4 -3.32 6.38 -16.14
C THR A 4 -2.57 7.54 -16.80
N GLU A 5 -1.68 7.29 -17.76
CA GLU A 5 -1.07 8.38 -18.57
C GLU A 5 -2.08 8.95 -19.57
N THR A 6 -2.96 8.11 -20.13
CA THR A 6 -3.94 8.50 -21.15
C THR A 6 -5.08 9.37 -20.60
N ASN A 7 -5.42 9.27 -19.32
CA ASN A 7 -6.52 10.05 -18.71
C ASN A 7 -6.13 11.51 -18.38
N LEU A 8 -4.85 11.78 -18.13
CA LEU A 8 -4.38 13.10 -17.70
C LEU A 8 -4.27 14.12 -18.85
N SER A 9 -4.06 13.69 -20.10
CA SER A 9 -3.95 14.61 -21.24
C SER A 9 -5.31 15.08 -21.78
N CYS A 10 -6.41 14.41 -21.41
CA CYS A 10 -7.76 14.71 -21.90
C CYS A 10 -8.63 15.46 -20.88
N THR A 11 -8.10 15.77 -19.68
CA THR A 11 -8.85 16.43 -18.61
C THR A 11 -8.45 17.91 -18.52
N PRO A 12 -9.38 18.87 -18.73
CA PRO A 12 -9.13 20.29 -18.55
C PRO A 12 -8.60 20.61 -17.13
N PRO A 13 -7.71 21.62 -16.97
CA PRO A 13 -7.11 21.95 -15.67
C PRO A 13 -8.12 22.16 -14.54
N GLN A 14 -9.27 22.76 -14.84
CA GLN A 14 -10.34 23.01 -13.88
C GLN A 14 -11.02 21.71 -13.38
N LEU A 15 -11.14 20.70 -14.25
CA LEU A 15 -11.72 19.41 -13.88
C LEU A 15 -10.69 18.50 -13.19
N ARG A 16 -9.39 18.72 -13.46
CA ARG A 16 -8.30 17.98 -12.82
C ARG A 16 -8.24 18.23 -11.31
N GLU A 17 -8.40 19.47 -10.87
CA GLU A 17 -8.45 19.79 -9.44
C GLU A 17 -9.65 19.13 -8.73
N ILE A 18 -10.81 19.09 -9.38
CA ILE A 18 -12.01 18.41 -8.86
C ILE A 18 -11.75 16.89 -8.75
N ALA A 19 -11.14 16.29 -9.78
CA ALA A 19 -10.79 14.88 -9.78
C ALA A 19 -9.76 14.54 -8.70
N ASP A 20 -8.70 15.33 -8.56
CA ASP A 20 -7.66 15.15 -7.54
C ASP A 20 -8.26 15.26 -6.12
N ASN A 21 -9.16 16.22 -5.88
CA ASN A 21 -9.89 16.35 -4.62
C ASN A 21 -10.83 15.17 -4.35
N ALA A 22 -11.48 14.63 -5.37
CA ALA A 22 -12.32 13.43 -5.23
C ALA A 22 -11.48 12.21 -4.83
N VAL A 23 -10.29 12.06 -5.41
CA VAL A 23 -9.35 10.97 -5.09
C VAL A 23 -8.83 11.06 -3.66
N ILE A 24 -8.50 12.26 -3.16
CA ILE A 24 -8.08 12.45 -1.75
C ILE A 24 -9.19 12.05 -0.77
N ASN A 25 -10.46 12.25 -1.16
CA ASN A 25 -11.63 11.87 -0.36
C ASN A 25 -11.98 10.37 -0.42
N LEU A 26 -11.23 9.55 -1.19
CA LEU A 26 -11.42 8.09 -1.20
C LEU A 26 -10.94 7.42 0.09
N LEU A 27 -10.04 8.06 0.85
CA LEU A 27 -9.71 7.57 2.19
C LEU A 27 -10.90 7.78 3.14
N PRO A 28 -11.23 6.81 4.01
CA PRO A 28 -12.35 6.98 4.92
C PRO A 28 -12.09 8.16 5.86
N LYS A 29 -12.97 9.18 5.85
CA LYS A 29 -12.78 10.44 6.58
C LYS A 29 -12.43 10.26 8.06
N LYS A 30 -13.07 9.28 8.74
CA LYS A 30 -12.84 9.00 10.17
C LYS A 30 -11.50 8.32 10.46
N SER A 31 -10.99 7.50 9.54
CA SER A 31 -9.76 6.71 9.74
C SER A 31 -8.59 7.17 8.86
N LYS A 32 -8.74 8.28 8.14
CA LYS A 32 -7.69 8.86 7.29
C LYS A 32 -6.34 8.98 8.00
N ALA A 33 -6.34 9.49 9.23
CA ALA A 33 -5.11 9.63 10.02
C ALA A 33 -4.40 8.28 10.29
N VAL A 34 -5.16 7.18 10.39
CA VAL A 34 -4.59 5.83 10.57
C VAL A 34 -3.93 5.34 9.29
N TYR A 35 -4.57 5.58 8.14
CA TYR A 35 -4.01 5.25 6.82
C TYR A 35 -2.74 6.04 6.54
N GLU A 36 -2.76 7.35 6.81
CA GLU A 36 -1.61 8.24 6.67
C GLU A 36 -0.47 7.84 7.60
N LYS A 37 -0.77 7.49 8.85
CA LYS A 37 0.24 6.98 9.79
C LYS A 37 0.89 5.68 9.30
N CYS A 38 0.09 4.73 8.82
CA CYS A 38 0.60 3.46 8.27
C CYS A 38 1.50 3.72 7.06
N TYR A 39 1.07 4.63 6.18
CA TYR A 39 1.81 5.01 4.99
C TYR A 39 3.13 5.72 5.34
N HIS A 40 3.11 6.67 6.26
CA HIS A 40 4.31 7.37 6.74
C HIS A 40 5.31 6.42 7.40
N GLN A 41 4.84 5.43 8.17
CA GLN A 41 5.71 4.39 8.73
C GLN A 41 6.42 3.57 7.64
N PHE A 42 5.73 3.29 6.53
CA PHE A 42 6.35 2.64 5.38
C PHE A 42 7.38 3.55 4.70
N GLU A 43 7.08 4.85 4.52
CA GLU A 43 8.03 5.81 3.94
C GLU A 43 9.32 5.92 4.76
N LEU A 44 9.20 6.03 6.09
CA LEU A 44 10.37 6.06 6.98
C LEU A 44 11.20 4.78 6.85
N TRP A 45 10.55 3.62 6.84
CA TRP A 45 11.24 2.35 6.63
C TRP A 45 11.93 2.29 5.26
N ALA A 46 11.27 2.76 4.20
CA ALA A 46 11.82 2.78 2.85
C ALA A 46 13.06 3.66 2.77
N VAL A 47 13.03 4.86 3.36
CA VAL A 47 14.19 5.77 3.46
C VAL A 47 15.33 5.11 4.24
N GLN A 48 15.04 4.53 5.40
CA GLN A 48 16.04 3.83 6.23
C GLN A 48 16.72 2.65 5.51
N ASN A 49 16.02 2.01 4.57
CA ASN A 49 16.52 0.86 3.82
C ASN A 49 16.96 1.22 2.39
N ASN A 50 17.12 2.52 2.07
CA ASN A 50 17.53 3.02 0.74
C ASN A 50 16.67 2.47 -0.41
N VAL A 51 15.37 2.30 -0.17
CA VAL A 51 14.42 1.80 -1.16
C VAL A 51 14.14 2.92 -2.17
N ASN A 52 14.58 2.71 -3.41
CA ASN A 52 14.40 3.67 -4.50
C ASN A 52 13.26 3.30 -5.45
N THR A 53 12.62 2.15 -5.28
CA THR A 53 11.45 1.73 -6.08
C THR A 53 10.59 0.74 -5.31
N ILE A 54 9.27 0.88 -5.42
CA ILE A 54 8.32 -0.09 -4.88
C ILE A 54 8.21 -1.27 -5.85
N SER A 55 8.62 -2.45 -5.40
CA SER A 55 8.41 -3.70 -6.12
C SER A 55 7.74 -4.74 -5.20
N GLU A 56 7.23 -5.81 -5.81
CA GLU A 56 6.68 -6.94 -5.05
C GLU A 56 7.68 -7.48 -4.03
N ASN A 57 8.97 -7.57 -4.37
CA ASN A 57 10.02 -8.06 -3.47
C ASN A 57 10.26 -7.13 -2.27
N ILE A 58 10.22 -5.81 -2.50
CA ILE A 58 10.37 -4.82 -1.42
C ILE A 58 9.21 -4.94 -0.42
N LEU A 59 7.98 -5.08 -0.93
CA LEU A 59 6.83 -5.26 -0.04
C LEU A 59 6.86 -6.61 0.66
N LEU A 60 7.29 -7.69 0.00
CA LEU A 60 7.51 -8.98 0.67
C LEU A 60 8.50 -8.84 1.84
N ALA A 61 9.65 -8.19 1.62
CA ALA A 61 10.64 -7.95 2.66
C ALA A 61 10.08 -7.08 3.81
N TYR A 62 9.33 -6.02 3.47
CA TYR A 62 8.66 -5.20 4.47
C TYR A 62 7.70 -6.03 5.33
N PHE A 63 6.79 -6.78 4.70
CA PHE A 63 5.78 -7.58 5.40
C PHE A 63 6.37 -8.76 6.17
N GLU A 64 7.49 -9.34 5.72
CA GLU A 64 8.29 -10.31 6.49
C GLU A 64 8.82 -9.70 7.79
N LEU A 65 9.43 -8.52 7.72
CA LEU A 65 9.92 -7.83 8.92
C LEU A 65 8.79 -7.40 9.86
N GLN A 66 7.66 -6.94 9.32
CA GLN A 66 6.50 -6.58 10.13
C GLN A 66 5.83 -7.81 10.76
N GLY A 67 5.81 -8.95 10.07
CA GLY A 67 5.16 -10.19 10.49
C GLY A 67 5.81 -10.85 11.70
N LYS A 68 7.10 -10.57 11.97
CA LYS A 68 7.80 -11.04 13.18
C LYS A 68 7.13 -10.61 14.48
N ASN A 69 6.44 -9.47 14.48
CA ASN A 69 5.90 -8.84 15.69
C ASN A 69 4.39 -8.51 15.61
N LYS A 70 3.70 -8.97 14.55
CA LYS A 70 2.30 -8.58 14.30
C LYS A 70 1.46 -9.78 13.91
N LYS A 71 0.22 -9.79 14.40
CA LYS A 71 -0.81 -10.75 14.00
C LYS A 71 -1.17 -10.58 12.52
N SER A 72 -1.60 -11.66 11.89
CA SER A 72 -1.92 -11.70 10.47
C SER A 72 -3.05 -10.74 10.07
N SER A 73 -4.06 -10.56 10.92
CA SER A 73 -5.13 -9.56 10.71
C SER A 73 -4.60 -8.12 10.66
N THR A 74 -3.57 -7.82 11.47
CA THR A 74 -2.88 -6.52 11.44
C THR A 74 -2.12 -6.34 10.14
N LEU A 75 -1.40 -7.36 9.67
CA LEU A 75 -0.68 -7.31 8.38
C LEU A 75 -1.64 -7.10 7.20
N TRP A 76 -2.78 -7.79 7.18
CA TRP A 76 -3.81 -7.59 6.16
C TRP A 76 -4.41 -6.18 6.20
N SER A 77 -4.60 -5.63 7.39
CA SER A 77 -5.04 -4.24 7.57
C SER A 77 -3.99 -3.27 7.04
N MET A 78 -2.71 -3.47 7.37
CA MET A 78 -1.59 -2.68 6.86
C MET A 78 -1.49 -2.74 5.34
N TYR A 79 -1.61 -3.93 4.74
CA TYR A 79 -1.65 -4.09 3.28
C TYR A 79 -2.80 -3.31 2.65
N SER A 80 -4.00 -3.39 3.22
CA SER A 80 -5.17 -2.67 2.71
C SER A 80 -4.99 -1.16 2.79
N MET A 81 -4.41 -0.66 3.89
CA MET A 81 -4.08 0.76 4.05
C MET A 81 -3.03 1.21 3.04
N LEU A 82 -1.92 0.50 2.91
CA LEU A 82 -0.87 0.82 1.96
C LEU A 82 -1.36 0.78 0.51
N ARG A 83 -2.22 -0.18 0.16
CA ARG A 83 -2.84 -0.27 -1.17
C ARG A 83 -3.63 0.98 -1.50
N SER A 84 -4.51 1.41 -0.59
CA SER A 84 -5.30 2.64 -0.77
C SER A 84 -4.41 3.86 -0.87
N CYS A 85 -3.40 3.97 0.01
CA CYS A 85 -2.47 5.09 0.03
C CYS A 85 -1.62 5.17 -1.25
N PHE A 86 -1.06 4.06 -1.74
CA PHE A 86 -0.31 4.05 -3.01
C PHE A 86 -1.17 4.39 -4.24
N SER A 87 -2.46 4.06 -4.20
CA SER A 87 -3.39 4.42 -5.26
C SER A 87 -3.79 5.90 -5.26
N ILE A 88 -3.75 6.56 -4.09
CA ILE A 88 -4.22 7.94 -3.90
C ILE A 88 -3.06 8.92 -3.94
N TYR A 89 -1.99 8.62 -3.21
CA TYR A 89 -0.79 9.44 -3.19
C TYR A 89 0.05 9.11 -4.42
N LYS A 90 0.13 10.07 -5.34
CA LYS A 90 1.17 10.07 -6.36
C LYS A 90 2.51 10.24 -5.66
N ILE A 91 3.26 9.15 -5.52
CA ILE A 91 4.60 9.24 -4.98
C ILE A 91 5.52 9.77 -6.08
N SER A 92 6.08 10.96 -5.89
CA SER A 92 6.92 11.66 -6.88
C SER A 92 8.16 10.86 -7.35
N ILE A 93 8.57 9.85 -6.58
CA ILE A 93 9.71 8.97 -6.85
C ILE A 93 9.32 7.59 -7.39
N TYR A 94 8.04 7.20 -7.34
CA TYR A 94 7.60 5.86 -7.72
C TYR A 94 6.45 5.96 -8.73
N LYS A 95 6.73 5.54 -9.97
CA LYS A 95 5.71 5.41 -11.01
C LYS A 95 4.49 4.67 -10.44
N ASN A 96 3.29 5.14 -10.79
CA ASN A 96 2.00 4.63 -10.34
C ASN A 96 2.00 3.09 -10.25
N THR A 97 2.15 2.56 -9.03
CA THR A 97 2.39 1.14 -8.77
C THR A 97 1.14 0.55 -8.16
N ASP A 98 0.38 -0.18 -8.97
CA ASP A 98 -0.77 -0.94 -8.49
C ASP A 98 -0.31 -2.23 -7.80
N ILE A 99 -0.15 -2.17 -6.47
CA ILE A 99 0.28 -3.31 -5.66
C ILE A 99 -0.75 -4.44 -5.61
N SER A 100 -1.99 -4.23 -6.10
CA SER A 100 -2.98 -5.30 -6.18
C SER A 100 -2.60 -6.39 -7.17
N LYS A 101 -1.71 -6.07 -8.10
CA LYS A 101 -1.14 -7.00 -9.09
C LYS A 101 -0.03 -7.89 -8.53
N TYR A 102 0.36 -7.70 -7.27
CA TYR A 102 1.41 -8.48 -6.62
C TYR A 102 0.86 -9.80 -6.06
N ILE A 103 0.81 -10.81 -6.93
CA ILE A 103 0.25 -12.13 -6.65
C ILE A 103 1.03 -12.84 -5.54
N LYS A 104 2.37 -12.77 -5.54
CA LYS A 104 3.21 -13.41 -4.51
C LYS A 104 3.03 -12.73 -3.17
N LEU A 105 2.93 -11.40 -3.13
CA LEU A 105 2.65 -10.66 -1.90
C LEU A 105 1.29 -11.07 -1.29
N ARG A 106 0.25 -11.17 -2.12
CA ARG A 106 -1.07 -11.60 -1.66
C ARG A 106 -1.06 -13.05 -1.17
N ALA A 107 -0.39 -13.95 -1.90
CA ALA A 107 -0.25 -15.35 -1.48
C ALA A 107 0.50 -15.45 -0.14
N TYR A 108 1.56 -14.66 0.04
CA TYR A 108 2.33 -14.58 1.28
C TYR A 108 1.46 -14.13 2.48
N LEU A 109 0.72 -13.03 2.32
CA LEU A 109 -0.19 -12.54 3.38
C LEU A 109 -1.29 -13.56 3.73
N LYS A 110 -1.77 -14.31 2.73
CA LYS A 110 -2.76 -15.38 2.93
C LYS A 110 -2.21 -16.54 3.76
N ARG A 111 -0.99 -16.99 3.46
CA ARG A 111 -0.32 -18.03 4.27
C ARG A 111 -0.07 -17.58 5.70
N PHE A 112 0.22 -16.30 5.91
CA PHE A 112 0.36 -15.73 7.26
C PHE A 112 -0.94 -15.85 8.07
N SER A 113 -2.11 -15.67 7.45
CA SER A 113 -3.40 -15.87 8.15
C SER A 113 -3.71 -17.34 8.44
N GLU A 114 -3.22 -18.28 7.62
CA GLU A 114 -3.47 -19.71 7.77
C GLU A 114 -2.62 -20.34 8.89
N GLY A 115 -1.45 -19.77 9.21
CA GLY A 115 -0.53 -20.31 10.22
C GLY A 115 -0.86 -20.05 11.69
N TYR A 116 -1.94 -19.33 12.01
CA TYR A 116 -2.31 -19.00 13.40
C TYR A 116 -3.25 -20.03 14.06
N GLU A 117 -3.60 -21.12 13.37
CA GLU A 117 -4.67 -22.03 13.82
C GLU A 117 -4.18 -23.31 14.53
N ASN A 118 -2.88 -23.64 14.64
CA ASN A 118 -2.45 -24.86 15.35
C ASN A 118 -1.03 -24.77 15.94
N TYR A 119 -0.86 -24.08 17.07
CA TYR A 119 0.29 -24.29 17.95
C TYR A 119 -0.21 -24.60 19.36
N GLU A 120 -0.50 -25.87 19.62
CA GLU A 120 -0.52 -26.39 21.00
C GLU A 120 0.94 -26.64 21.41
N PRO A 121 1.41 -26.07 22.54
CA PRO A 121 2.72 -26.41 23.07
C PRO A 121 2.68 -27.84 23.63
N ILE A 122 3.66 -28.64 23.19
CA ILE A 122 3.96 -29.98 23.72
C ILE A 122 4.61 -29.87 25.10
#